data_AF-A0A2S7CLG6-F1
#
_entry.id   AF-A0A2S7CLG6-F1
#
_cell.length_a   1.000
_cell.length_b   1.000
_cell.length_c   1.000
_cell.angle_alpha   90.00
_cell.angle_beta   90.00
_cell.angle_gamma   90.00
#
_symmetry.space_group_name_H-M   'P 1'
#
loop_
_entity.id
_entity.type
_entity.pdbx_description
1 polymer ?
#
loop_
_entity_poly.entity_id
_entity_poly.type
_entity_poly.pdbx_seq_one_letter_code
_entity_poly.pdbx_strand_id
1 'polypeptide(L)'
;MSSSSKLQQDIEISRKFNAAQDRLVLQASDMSLETVAAMVEKGAIDTQPTYQRRERWSAKRQSALIESFLLNIPIPPVYLAEEAYGKYTVIDGKQRLTTIARFMRGKFSLTELEKFTELTGLKFSDLPTEPRNALEIRPYVRVITLLKQSDPDLKYEVFERLNTGGEALFPQEIRNAAFRGSFNDLLFKLSDSSFDVPPILSSTPVWSPIPYPQGDWT
;
A
#
# COMPACT_ATOMS: atom_id res chain seq x y z
N MET A 1 -29.87 -31.40 -21.29
CA MET A 1 -28.50 -31.75 -20.83
C MET A 1 -28.58 -33.01 -19.99
N SER A 2 -27.80 -34.04 -20.31
CA SER A 2 -27.83 -35.33 -19.60
C SER A 2 -27.41 -35.15 -18.12
N SER A 3 -28.07 -35.88 -17.19
CA SER A 3 -27.74 -35.87 -15.76
C SER A 3 -26.26 -36.17 -15.49
N SER A 4 -25.62 -36.99 -16.35
CA SER A 4 -24.18 -37.29 -16.29
C SER A 4 -23.28 -36.09 -16.64
N SER A 5 -23.72 -35.20 -17.54
CA SER A 5 -22.97 -34.01 -17.94
C SER A 5 -23.00 -32.92 -16.87
N LYS A 6 -24.14 -32.77 -16.18
CA LYS A 6 -24.25 -31.87 -15.03
C LYS A 6 -23.37 -32.33 -13.86
N LEU A 7 -23.37 -33.63 -13.56
CA LEU A 7 -22.53 -34.19 -12.49
C LEU A 7 -21.02 -33.99 -12.76
N GLN A 8 -20.57 -34.18 -14.00
CA GLN A 8 -19.18 -33.90 -14.38
C GLN A 8 -18.82 -32.42 -14.22
N GLN A 9 -19.72 -31.53 -14.64
CA GLN A 9 -19.54 -30.09 -14.46
C GLN A 9 -19.46 -29.71 -12.98
N ASP A 10 -20.34 -30.25 -12.13
CA ASP A 10 -20.34 -29.98 -10.69
C ASP A 10 -19.04 -30.46 -10.03
N ILE A 11 -18.53 -31.64 -10.39
CA ILE A 11 -17.24 -32.16 -9.91
C ILE A 11 -16.08 -31.24 -10.32
N GLU A 12 -16.07 -30.77 -11.57
CA GLU A 12 -15.03 -29.88 -12.06
C GLU A 12 -15.05 -28.53 -11.34
N ILE A 13 -16.24 -27.97 -11.12
CA ILE A 13 -16.44 -26.74 -10.34
C ILE A 13 -15.92 -26.92 -8.91
N SER A 14 -16.32 -27.99 -8.22
CA SER A 14 -15.85 -28.25 -6.85
C SER A 14 -14.34 -28.45 -6.77
N ARG A 15 -13.75 -29.16 -7.74
CA ARG A 15 -12.29 -29.32 -7.82
C ARG A 15 -11.58 -27.98 -7.97
N LYS A 16 -12.05 -27.14 -8.89
CA LYS A 16 -11.48 -25.80 -9.12
C LYS A 16 -11.65 -24.90 -7.90
N PHE A 17 -12.80 -24.97 -7.23
CA PHE A 17 -13.08 -24.23 -6.00
C PHE A 17 -12.11 -24.61 -4.88
N ASN A 18 -11.97 -25.90 -4.59
CA ASN A 18 -11.07 -26.38 -3.53
C ASN A 18 -9.61 -26.01 -3.82
N ALA A 19 -9.14 -26.23 -5.06
CA ALA A 19 -7.79 -25.84 -5.47
C ALA A 19 -7.54 -24.33 -5.36
N ALA A 20 -8.56 -23.49 -5.48
CA ALA A 20 -8.43 -22.05 -5.30
C ALA A 20 -8.33 -21.64 -3.82
N GLN A 21 -9.03 -22.33 -2.91
CA GLN A 21 -9.01 -22.01 -1.47
C GLN A 21 -7.64 -22.30 -0.83
N ASP A 22 -6.95 -23.36 -1.26
CA ASP A 22 -5.67 -23.77 -0.68
C ASP A 22 -4.48 -22.88 -1.08
N ARG A 23 -4.68 -21.96 -2.04
CA ARG A 23 -3.62 -21.12 -2.61
C ARG A 23 -3.32 -19.86 -1.79
N LEU A 24 -4.17 -19.48 -0.83
CA LEU A 24 -4.00 -18.27 -0.03
C LEU A 24 -3.95 -18.60 1.46
N VAL A 25 -2.79 -18.41 2.07
CA VAL A 25 -2.60 -18.61 3.51
C VAL A 25 -2.54 -17.26 4.19
N LEU A 26 -3.58 -16.95 4.98
CA LEU A 26 -3.70 -15.69 5.70
C LEU A 26 -3.43 -15.86 7.19
N GLN A 27 -2.80 -14.86 7.77
CA GLN A 27 -2.67 -14.71 9.21
C GLN A 27 -3.23 -13.35 9.63
N ALA A 28 -4.18 -13.34 10.57
CA ALA A 28 -4.65 -12.11 11.20
C ALA A 28 -3.97 -11.92 12.57
N SER A 29 -3.55 -10.70 12.86
CA SER A 29 -2.96 -10.31 14.14
C SER A 29 -3.35 -8.88 14.51
N ASP A 30 -3.27 -8.55 15.80
CA ASP A 30 -3.45 -7.20 16.31
C ASP A 30 -2.09 -6.68 16.80
N MET A 31 -1.63 -5.57 16.24
CA MET A 31 -0.33 -4.98 16.58
C MET A 31 -0.52 -3.65 17.30
N SER A 32 0.19 -3.44 18.41
CA SER A 32 0.22 -2.13 19.07
C SER A 32 0.88 -1.08 18.19
N LEU A 33 0.59 0.20 18.45
CA LEU A 33 1.23 1.30 17.71
C LEU A 33 2.76 1.27 17.80
N GLU A 34 3.30 0.90 18.97
CA GLU A 34 4.75 0.76 19.16
C GLU A 34 5.33 -0.40 18.35
N THR A 35 4.63 -1.53 18.28
CA THR A 35 5.07 -2.68 17.45
C THR A 35 5.13 -2.27 15.97
N VAL A 36 4.10 -1.59 15.48
CA VAL A 36 4.05 -1.05 14.12
C VAL A 36 5.22 -0.09 13.88
N ALA A 37 5.43 0.87 14.79
CA ALA A 37 6.52 1.84 14.69
C ALA A 37 7.89 1.16 14.63
N ALA A 38 8.14 0.19 15.51
CA ALA A 38 9.39 -0.57 15.56
C ALA A 38 9.62 -1.40 14.30
N MET A 39 8.59 -2.06 13.76
CA MET A 39 8.71 -2.85 12.52
C MET A 39 9.02 -1.98 11.30
N VAL A 40 8.40 -0.80 11.20
CA VAL A 40 8.68 0.17 10.12
C VAL A 40 10.10 0.74 10.26
N GLU A 41 10.49 1.14 11.47
CA GLU A 41 11.82 1.72 11.74
C GLU A 41 12.97 0.73 11.48
N LYS A 42 12.78 -0.54 11.84
CA LYS A 42 13.74 -1.61 11.56
C LYS A 42 13.78 -2.04 10.09
N GLY A 43 12.91 -1.50 9.25
CA GLY A 43 12.77 -1.91 7.84
C GLY A 43 12.21 -3.34 7.67
N ALA A 44 11.57 -3.89 8.70
CA ALA A 44 10.87 -5.17 8.60
C ALA A 44 9.63 -5.05 7.71
N ILE A 45 8.97 -3.88 7.73
CA ILE A 45 7.89 -3.52 6.80
C ILE A 45 8.44 -2.52 5.78
N ASP A 46 8.54 -2.94 4.53
CA ASP A 46 8.83 -2.07 3.39
C ASP A 46 7.63 -1.16 3.10
N THR A 47 7.68 0.05 3.65
CA THR A 47 6.69 1.12 3.42
C THR A 47 7.02 2.01 2.23
N GLN A 48 8.16 1.78 1.56
CA GLN A 48 8.61 2.54 0.39
C GLN A 48 9.02 1.62 -0.75
N PRO A 49 8.06 0.86 -1.32
CA PRO A 49 8.35 0.18 -2.55
C PRO A 49 8.73 1.19 -3.64
N THR A 50 9.80 0.93 -4.37
CA THR A 50 10.29 1.77 -5.49
C THR A 50 9.23 2.07 -6.54
N TYR A 51 8.18 1.26 -6.61
CA TYR A 51 7.10 1.36 -7.58
C TYR A 51 5.88 2.18 -7.18
N GLN A 52 5.78 2.70 -5.96
CA GLN A 52 4.63 3.53 -5.57
C GLN A 52 5.02 5.01 -5.54
N ARG A 53 4.16 5.89 -6.07
CA ARG A 53 4.31 7.34 -5.96
C ARG A 53 4.55 7.79 -4.51
N ARG A 54 5.34 8.86 -4.36
CA ARG A 54 5.67 9.51 -3.08
C ARG A 54 4.52 10.38 -2.55
N GLU A 55 3.27 10.09 -2.90
CA GLU A 55 2.14 10.82 -2.35
C GLU A 55 2.04 10.49 -0.86
N ARG A 56 2.04 11.53 -0.03
CA ARG A 56 1.94 11.44 1.42
C ARG A 56 0.64 12.09 1.83
N TRP A 57 -0.07 11.49 2.79
CA TRP A 57 -1.21 12.16 3.41
C TRP A 57 -0.83 13.55 3.90
N SER A 58 -1.76 14.51 3.80
CA SER A 58 -1.59 15.84 4.38
C SER A 58 -1.38 15.75 5.89
N ALA A 59 -0.75 16.76 6.49
CA ALA A 59 -0.54 16.82 7.94
C ALA A 59 -1.86 16.72 8.72
N LYS A 60 -2.94 17.32 8.19
CA LYS A 60 -4.30 17.18 8.70
C LYS A 60 -4.76 15.73 8.74
N ARG A 61 -4.66 15.01 7.61
CA ARG A 61 -5.12 13.60 7.53
C ARG A 61 -4.27 12.67 8.40
N GLN A 62 -2.96 12.94 8.52
CA GLN A 62 -2.09 12.25 9.48
C GLN A 62 -2.54 12.49 10.92
N SER A 63 -2.87 13.72 11.29
CA SER A 63 -3.32 14.09 12.64
C SER A 63 -4.70 13.49 12.97
N ALA A 64 -5.63 13.47 12.00
CA ALA A 64 -6.93 12.83 12.16
C ALA A 64 -6.85 11.31 12.43
N LEU A 65 -5.84 10.62 11.87
CA LEU A 65 -5.58 9.23 12.21
C LEU A 65 -5.18 9.08 13.69
N ILE A 66 -4.29 9.94 14.18
CA ILE A 66 -3.88 9.91 15.59
C ILE A 66 -5.05 10.25 16.51
N GLU A 67 -5.87 11.23 16.12
CA GLU A 67 -7.11 11.58 16.83
C GLU A 67 -8.07 10.39 16.92
N SER A 68 -8.17 9.59 15.86
CA SER A 68 -8.98 8.37 15.87
C SER A 68 -8.52 7.39 16.96
N PHE A 69 -7.20 7.21 17.15
CA PHE A 69 -6.69 6.36 18.23
C PHE A 69 -6.93 6.93 19.62
N LEU A 70 -6.79 8.25 19.80
CA LEU A 70 -7.11 8.92 21.06
C LEU A 70 -8.60 8.79 21.42
N LEU A 71 -9.48 8.79 20.41
CA LEU A 71 -10.92 8.58 20.55
C LEU A 71 -11.34 7.10 20.61
N ASN A 72 -10.39 6.16 20.51
CA ASN A 72 -10.65 4.72 20.42
C ASN A 72 -11.61 4.36 19.26
N ILE A 73 -11.49 5.07 18.14
CA ILE A 73 -12.22 4.81 16.90
C ILE A 73 -11.46 3.74 16.09
N PRO A 74 -12.12 2.65 15.66
CA PRO A 74 -11.48 1.62 14.86
C PRO A 74 -11.10 2.15 13.48
N ILE A 75 -9.93 1.74 12.99
CA ILE A 75 -9.46 2.04 11.64
C ILE A 75 -9.57 0.80 10.74
N PRO A 76 -9.61 0.96 9.40
CA PRO A 76 -9.55 -0.17 8.48
C PRO A 76 -8.27 -1.01 8.70
N PRO A 77 -8.35 -2.34 8.49
CA PRO A 77 -7.18 -3.20 8.62
C PRO A 77 -6.07 -2.82 7.63
N VAL A 78 -4.86 -3.24 7.93
CA VAL A 78 -3.69 -3.14 7.05
C VAL A 78 -3.38 -4.51 6.49
N TYR A 79 -2.96 -4.54 5.23
CA TYR A 79 -2.64 -5.78 4.54
C TYR A 79 -1.15 -5.81 4.20
N LEU A 80 -0.50 -6.91 4.55
CA LEU A 80 0.92 -7.15 4.30
C LEU A 80 1.11 -8.43 3.47
N ALA A 81 2.13 -8.45 2.63
CA ALA A 81 2.68 -9.68 2.04
C ALA A 81 3.95 -10.05 2.79
N GLU A 82 4.07 -11.29 3.27
CA GLU A 82 5.35 -11.81 3.75
C GLU A 82 6.19 -12.27 2.55
N GLU A 83 7.35 -11.63 2.36
CA GLU A 83 8.31 -11.93 1.29
C GLU A 83 9.33 -12.97 1.77
N ALA A 84 9.76 -12.82 3.02
CA ALA A 84 10.62 -13.75 3.73
C ALA A 84 10.33 -13.64 5.23
N TYR A 85 10.84 -14.57 6.04
CA TYR A 85 10.63 -14.51 7.48
C TYR A 85 11.10 -13.16 8.06
N GLY A 86 10.17 -12.43 8.68
CA GLY A 86 10.43 -11.11 9.25
C GLY A 86 10.58 -9.97 8.22
N LYS A 87 10.29 -10.21 6.94
CA LYS A 87 10.28 -9.20 5.88
C LYS A 87 8.93 -9.14 5.20
N TYR A 88 8.33 -7.95 5.24
CA TYR A 88 6.98 -7.72 4.77
C TYR A 88 6.93 -6.55 3.79
N THR A 89 6.10 -6.67 2.77
CA THR A 89 5.73 -5.58 1.86
C THR A 89 4.32 -5.12 2.18
N VAL A 90 4.09 -3.81 2.17
CA VAL A 90 2.73 -3.26 2.35
C VAL A 90 1.89 -3.47 1.08
N ILE A 91 0.73 -4.10 1.23
CA ILE A 91 -0.29 -4.23 0.19
C ILE A 91 -1.28 -3.05 0.25
N ASP A 92 -1.80 -2.78 1.45
CA ASP A 92 -2.69 -1.64 1.74
C ASP A 92 -2.37 -1.04 3.11
N GLY A 93 -2.60 0.28 3.24
CA GLY A 93 -2.46 1.02 4.50
C GLY A 93 -1.07 1.60 4.75
N LYS A 94 -0.27 1.78 3.69
CA LYS A 94 1.05 2.46 3.72
C LYS A 94 1.02 3.78 4.49
N GLN A 95 0.04 4.63 4.22
CA GLN A 95 -0.08 5.94 4.87
C GLN A 95 -0.40 5.79 6.37
N ARG A 96 -1.21 4.79 6.76
CA ARG A 96 -1.53 4.51 8.17
C ARG A 96 -0.27 4.07 8.92
N LEU A 97 0.44 3.07 8.41
CA LEU A 97 1.68 2.56 9.01
C LEU A 97 2.76 3.65 9.12
N THR A 98 2.95 4.42 8.05
CA THR A 98 3.94 5.50 8.01
C THR A 98 3.58 6.62 8.99
N THR A 99 2.30 6.97 9.10
CA THR A 99 1.82 8.00 10.04
C THR A 99 2.05 7.56 11.48
N ILE A 100 1.66 6.33 11.82
CA ILE A 100 1.87 5.76 13.17
C ILE A 100 3.36 5.80 13.51
N ALA A 101 4.22 5.23 12.66
CA ALA A 101 5.65 5.17 12.91
C ALA A 101 6.26 6.58 13.08
N ARG A 102 5.87 7.53 12.22
CA ARG A 102 6.37 8.91 12.30
C ARG A 102 5.91 9.63 13.56
N PHE A 103 4.65 9.46 13.97
CA PHE A 103 4.14 10.13 15.17
C PHE A 103 4.78 9.56 16.44
N MET A 104 4.79 8.23 16.60
CA MET A 104 5.40 7.53 17.74
C MET A 104 6.90 7.86 17.90
N ARG A 105 7.57 8.28 16.81
CA ARG A 105 8.98 8.72 16.80
C ARG A 105 9.16 10.24 16.80
N GLY A 106 8.11 11.01 17.11
CA GLY A 106 8.15 12.47 17.24
C GLY A 106 8.52 13.22 15.95
N LYS A 107 8.29 12.63 14.77
CA LYS A 107 8.69 13.19 13.47
C LYS A 107 7.73 14.26 12.92
N PHE A 108 6.58 14.46 13.55
CA PHE A 108 5.67 15.57 13.28
C PHE A 108 4.81 15.88 14.51
N SER A 109 4.25 17.08 14.54
CA SER A 109 3.29 17.56 15.55
C SER A 109 1.86 17.49 15.03
N LEU A 110 0.90 17.27 15.91
CA LEU A 110 -0.52 17.24 15.55
C LEU A 110 -0.99 18.61 15.04
N THR A 111 -1.90 18.62 14.07
CA THR A 111 -2.48 19.83 13.49
C THR A 111 -3.94 19.62 13.13
N GLU A 112 -4.73 20.70 13.20
CA GLU A 112 -6.13 20.73 12.73
C GLU A 112 -7.00 19.59 13.31
N LEU A 113 -6.84 19.30 14.61
CA LEU A 113 -7.65 18.34 15.35
C LEU A 113 -9.08 18.87 15.58
N GLU A 114 -10.09 17.99 15.57
CA GLU A 114 -11.50 18.38 15.74
C GLU A 114 -12.02 18.21 17.17
N LYS A 115 -11.54 17.19 17.89
CA LYS A 115 -12.01 16.81 19.24
C LYS A 115 -11.00 17.16 20.32
N PHE A 116 -9.71 16.98 20.03
CA PHE A 116 -8.60 17.25 20.97
C PHE A 116 -7.77 18.46 20.53
N THR A 117 -8.43 19.59 20.27
CA THR A 117 -7.78 20.82 19.76
C THR A 117 -6.58 21.27 20.60
N GLU A 118 -6.60 21.03 21.90
CA GLU A 118 -5.56 21.34 22.88
C GLU A 118 -4.27 20.54 22.70
N LEU A 119 -4.31 19.42 21.97
CA LEU A 119 -3.11 18.64 21.62
C LEU A 119 -2.46 19.13 20.32
N THR A 120 -3.04 20.12 19.64
CA THR A 120 -2.47 20.73 18.44
C THR A 120 -1.10 21.32 18.73
N GLY A 121 -0.14 21.07 17.86
CA GLY A 121 1.25 21.50 18.00
C GLY A 121 2.13 20.53 18.82
N LEU A 122 1.54 19.56 19.53
CA LEU A 122 2.30 18.60 20.32
C LEU A 122 2.84 17.47 19.45
N LYS A 123 4.09 17.07 19.69
CA LYS A 123 4.62 15.78 19.24
C LYS A 123 4.29 14.72 20.28
N PHE A 124 4.52 13.45 19.95
CA PHE A 124 4.33 12.34 20.88
C PHE A 124 5.08 12.52 22.22
N SER A 125 6.32 13.04 22.17
CA SER A 125 7.14 13.35 23.34
C SER A 125 6.62 14.49 24.21
N ASP A 126 5.64 15.25 23.73
CA ASP A 126 5.11 16.44 24.39
C ASP A 126 3.69 16.18 24.93
N LEU A 127 3.10 15.03 24.61
CA LEU A 127 1.77 14.63 25.09
C LEU A 127 1.76 14.49 26.62
N PRO A 128 0.65 14.85 27.29
CA PRO A 128 0.46 14.52 28.70
C PRO A 128 0.60 13.01 28.95
N THR A 129 0.97 12.63 30.17
CA THR A 129 1.29 11.24 30.51
C THR A 129 0.15 10.26 30.17
N GLU A 130 -1.10 10.62 30.47
CA GLU A 130 -2.25 9.76 30.23
C GLU A 130 -2.50 9.45 28.74
N PRO A 131 -2.70 10.43 27.83
CA PRO A 131 -2.89 10.15 26.40
C PRO A 131 -1.66 9.51 25.75
N ARG A 132 -0.44 9.82 26.22
CA ARG A 132 0.78 9.13 25.76
C ARG A 132 0.73 7.64 26.09
N ASN A 133 0.53 7.31 27.36
CA ASN A 133 0.43 5.92 27.82
C ASN A 133 -0.74 5.20 27.14
N ALA A 134 -1.85 5.90 26.93
CA ALA A 134 -2.99 5.34 26.22
C ALA A 134 -2.59 4.90 24.81
N LEU A 135 -1.92 5.75 24.03
CA LEU A 135 -1.47 5.43 22.67
C LEU A 135 -0.44 4.30 22.61
N GLU A 136 0.39 4.14 23.64
CA GLU A 136 1.38 3.04 23.70
C GLU A 136 0.74 1.68 23.98
N ILE A 137 -0.29 1.64 24.83
CA ILE A 137 -0.78 0.40 25.44
C ILE A 137 -2.07 -0.10 24.79
N ARG A 138 -3.01 0.80 24.45
CA ARG A 138 -4.40 0.42 24.16
C ARG A 138 -4.74 0.25 22.67
N PRO A 139 -4.35 1.15 21.75
CA PRO A 139 -4.72 1.00 20.36
C PRO A 139 -3.97 -0.14 19.69
N TYR A 140 -4.75 -0.99 19.03
CA TYR A 140 -4.23 -2.04 18.17
C TYR A 140 -4.67 -1.80 16.73
N VAL A 141 -3.79 -2.15 15.82
CA VAL A 141 -4.04 -2.15 14.38
C VAL A 141 -4.21 -3.60 13.94
N ARG A 142 -5.36 -3.90 13.33
CA ARG A 142 -5.61 -5.20 12.72
C ARG A 142 -4.74 -5.35 11.47
N VAL A 143 -3.82 -6.31 11.49
CA VAL A 143 -2.92 -6.65 10.39
C VAL A 143 -3.31 -8.01 9.82
N ILE A 144 -3.58 -8.05 8.52
CA ILE A 144 -3.81 -9.28 7.74
C ILE A 144 -2.58 -9.51 6.88
N THR A 145 -1.88 -10.62 7.12
CA THR A 145 -0.66 -10.98 6.41
C THR A 145 -0.94 -12.14 5.46
N LEU A 146 -0.62 -11.94 4.18
CA LEU A 146 -0.52 -13.00 3.19
C LEU A 146 0.83 -13.67 3.39
N LEU A 147 0.82 -14.86 3.98
CA LEU A 147 2.05 -15.55 4.35
C LEU A 147 2.85 -15.96 3.11
N LYS A 148 4.15 -16.16 3.30
CA LYS A 148 5.07 -16.43 2.18
C LYS A 148 4.69 -17.68 1.37
N GLN A 149 4.01 -18.65 1.99
CA GLN A 149 3.54 -19.90 1.39
C GLN A 149 2.37 -19.70 0.43
N SER A 150 1.72 -18.53 0.45
CA SER A 150 0.64 -18.22 -0.49
C SER A 150 1.17 -18.14 -1.92
N ASP A 151 0.32 -18.54 -2.86
CA ASP A 151 0.56 -18.47 -4.29
C ASP A 151 0.89 -17.01 -4.73
N PRO A 152 2.02 -16.78 -5.43
CA PRO A 152 2.44 -15.44 -5.83
C PRO A 152 1.44 -14.69 -6.71
N ASP A 153 0.79 -15.37 -7.66
CA ASP A 153 -0.18 -14.75 -8.56
C ASP A 153 -1.42 -14.29 -7.78
N LEU A 154 -1.82 -15.06 -6.77
CA LEU A 154 -2.95 -14.72 -5.92
C LEU A 154 -2.61 -13.58 -4.94
N LYS A 155 -1.37 -13.48 -4.45
CA LYS A 155 -0.94 -12.29 -3.68
C LYS A 155 -1.07 -11.02 -4.51
N TYR A 156 -0.68 -11.09 -5.79
CA TYR A 156 -0.85 -10.00 -6.74
C TYR A 156 -2.32 -9.67 -7.00
N GLU A 157 -3.17 -10.68 -7.20
CA GLU A 157 -4.60 -10.46 -7.39
C GLU A 157 -5.26 -9.79 -6.17
N VAL A 158 -4.86 -10.19 -4.95
CA VAL A 158 -5.30 -9.51 -3.71
C VAL A 158 -4.84 -8.06 -3.70
N PHE A 159 -3.60 -7.79 -4.09
CA PHE A 159 -3.09 -6.43 -4.20
C PHE A 159 -3.88 -5.58 -5.21
N GLU A 160 -4.16 -6.13 -6.39
CA GLU A 160 -4.96 -5.45 -7.42
C GLU A 160 -6.37 -5.13 -6.89
N ARG A 161 -7.05 -6.13 -6.30
CA ARG A 161 -8.43 -6.00 -5.78
C ARG A 161 -8.56 -5.01 -4.62
N LEU A 162 -7.58 -4.96 -3.72
CA LEU A 162 -7.59 -4.00 -2.61
C LEU A 162 -7.35 -2.57 -3.11
N ASN A 163 -6.51 -2.39 -4.13
CA ASN A 163 -6.20 -1.06 -4.66
C ASN A 163 -7.21 -0.56 -5.70
N THR A 164 -8.06 -1.43 -6.27
CA THR A 164 -9.15 -1.00 -7.17
C THR A 164 -10.32 -0.34 -6.43
N GLY A 165 -10.45 -0.54 -5.11
CA GLY A 165 -11.48 0.10 -4.28
C GLY A 165 -11.06 1.41 -3.59
N GLY A 166 -9.79 1.83 -3.73
CA GLY A 166 -9.19 2.99 -3.04
C GLY A 166 -8.64 4.06 -4.00
N GLU A 167 -7.60 4.80 -3.60
CA GLU A 167 -6.79 5.58 -4.54
C GLU A 167 -6.14 4.61 -5.52
N ALA A 168 -6.64 4.58 -6.76
CA ALA A 168 -6.21 3.63 -7.76
C ALA A 168 -4.72 3.80 -8.07
N LEU A 169 -3.94 2.75 -7.84
CA LEU A 169 -2.58 2.66 -8.36
C LEU A 169 -2.61 2.62 -9.88
N PHE A 170 -1.61 3.23 -10.53
CA PHE A 170 -1.48 3.12 -11.98
C PHE A 170 -1.15 1.67 -12.37
N PRO A 171 -1.59 1.18 -13.54
CA PRO A 171 -1.27 -0.17 -14.01
C PRO A 171 0.23 -0.51 -13.98
N GLN A 172 1.11 0.48 -14.13
CA GLN A 172 2.56 0.28 -14.02
C GLN A 172 3.02 0.04 -12.58
N GLU A 173 2.43 0.73 -11.59
CA GLU A 173 2.74 0.52 -10.17
C GLU A 173 2.29 -0.89 -9.75
N ILE A 174 1.14 -1.33 -10.27
CA ILE A 174 0.62 -2.68 -10.10
C ILE A 174 1.60 -3.72 -10.68
N ARG A 175 2.01 -3.59 -11.95
CA ARG A 175 2.99 -4.50 -12.57
C ARG A 175 4.33 -4.56 -11.84
N ASN A 176 4.82 -3.42 -11.39
CA ASN A 176 6.10 -3.35 -10.69
C ASN A 176 6.02 -4.00 -9.29
N ALA A 177 4.87 -3.96 -8.63
CA ALA A 177 4.61 -4.68 -7.39
C ALA A 177 4.57 -6.20 -7.59
N ALA A 178 3.91 -6.64 -8.66
CA ALA A 178 3.74 -8.06 -9.02
C ALA A 178 5.05 -8.75 -9.38
N PHE A 179 5.83 -8.09 -10.24
CA PHE A 179 6.98 -8.66 -10.91
C PHE A 179 8.27 -8.05 -10.38
N ARG A 180 8.44 -8.00 -9.05
CA ARG A 180 9.72 -7.57 -8.45
C ARG A 180 10.84 -8.53 -8.91
N GLY A 181 11.98 -7.99 -9.28
CA GLY A 181 13.13 -8.78 -9.71
C GLY A 181 14.20 -7.95 -10.40
N SER A 182 15.31 -8.58 -10.73
CA SER A 182 16.50 -7.92 -11.29
C SER A 182 16.22 -7.06 -12.52
N PHE A 183 15.27 -7.47 -13.36
CA PHE A 183 14.82 -6.70 -14.52
C PHE A 183 14.11 -5.41 -14.13
N ASN A 184 13.14 -5.47 -13.21
CA ASN A 184 12.44 -4.27 -12.73
C ASN A 184 13.38 -3.36 -11.93
N ASP A 185 14.27 -3.92 -11.12
CA ASP A 185 15.30 -3.15 -10.41
C ASP A 185 16.22 -2.41 -11.38
N LEU A 186 16.57 -3.03 -12.51
CA LEU A 186 17.33 -2.38 -13.57
C LEU A 186 16.55 -1.24 -14.22
N LEU A 187 15.26 -1.43 -14.50
CA LEU A 187 14.42 -0.35 -15.05
C LEU A 187 14.37 0.86 -14.12
N PHE A 188 14.23 0.65 -12.81
CA PHE A 188 14.29 1.75 -11.82
C PHE A 188 15.67 2.43 -11.78
N LYS A 189 16.76 1.65 -11.80
CA LYS A 189 18.12 2.21 -11.86
C LYS A 189 18.32 3.06 -13.11
N LEU A 190 17.82 2.60 -14.26
CA LEU A 190 17.89 3.33 -15.53
C LEU A 190 16.99 4.56 -15.57
N SER A 191 15.83 4.54 -14.89
CA SER A 191 14.97 5.72 -14.80
C SER A 191 15.52 6.81 -13.88
N ASP A 192 16.24 6.41 -12.83
CA ASP A 192 16.87 7.33 -11.89
C ASP A 192 18.21 7.88 -12.40
N SER A 193 18.88 7.18 -13.33
CA SER A 193 20.03 7.72 -14.02
C SER A 193 19.59 8.83 -14.96
N SER A 194 20.08 10.05 -14.73
CA SER A 194 20.01 11.13 -15.70
C SER A 194 20.68 10.66 -16.99
N PHE A 195 19.90 10.40 -18.03
CA PHE A 195 20.45 10.41 -19.37
C PHE A 195 20.88 11.84 -19.63
N ASP A 196 22.19 12.08 -19.74
CA ASP A 196 22.69 13.26 -20.45
C ASP A 196 22.15 13.12 -21.87
N VAL A 197 20.99 13.73 -22.09
CA VAL A 197 20.39 13.78 -23.41
C VAL A 197 21.38 14.59 -24.24
N PRO A 198 22.02 14.00 -25.27
CA PRO A 198 22.93 14.76 -26.11
C PRO A 198 22.17 15.98 -26.66
N PRO A 199 22.80 17.15 -26.81
CA PRO A 199 22.15 18.39 -27.29
C PRO A 199 21.40 18.24 -28.63
N ILE A 200 21.65 17.15 -29.37
CA ILE A 200 20.93 16.77 -30.59
C ILE A 200 19.42 16.51 -30.36
N LEU A 201 18.97 16.26 -29.13
CA LEU A 201 17.54 16.08 -28.81
C LEU A 201 16.93 17.26 -28.02
N SER A 202 17.71 18.29 -27.67
CA SER A 202 17.19 19.49 -26.98
C SER A 202 16.59 20.54 -27.92
N SER A 203 16.84 20.43 -29.24
CA SER A 203 16.06 21.15 -30.24
C SER A 203 14.81 20.33 -30.54
N THR A 204 13.71 20.61 -29.85
CA THR A 204 12.39 20.15 -30.31
C THR A 204 12.22 20.57 -31.77
N PRO A 205 12.02 19.67 -32.73
CA PRO A 205 11.35 20.06 -33.96
C PRO A 205 9.98 20.57 -33.51
N VAL A 206 9.64 21.80 -33.90
CA VAL A 206 8.26 22.28 -33.80
C VAL A 206 7.43 21.25 -34.56
N TRP A 207 6.64 20.45 -33.84
CA TRP A 207 5.71 19.53 -34.46
C TRP A 207 4.62 20.39 -35.12
N SER A 208 4.81 20.72 -36.40
CA SER A 208 3.74 21.29 -37.19
C SER A 208 2.66 20.21 -37.35
N PRO A 209 1.41 20.46 -36.93
CA PRO A 209 0.35 19.50 -37.18
C PRO A 209 0.24 19.29 -38.69
N ILE A 210 0.35 18.04 -39.11
CA ILE A 210 -0.02 17.65 -40.48
C ILE A 210 -1.52 17.93 -40.60
N PRO A 211 -1.97 18.82 -41.52
CA PRO A 211 -3.39 19.05 -41.70
C PRO A 211 -4.06 17.75 -42.13
N TYR A 212 -5.17 17.40 -41.46
CA TYR A 212 -6.03 16.31 -41.88
C TYR A 212 -6.46 16.56 -43.34
N PRO A 213 -6.31 15.59 -44.25
CA PRO A 213 -6.91 15.70 -45.56
C PRO A 213 -8.43 15.74 -45.38
N GLN A 214 -9.06 16.86 -45.77
CA GLN A 214 -10.50 16.88 -45.99
C GLN A 214 -10.77 16.05 -47.23
N GLY A 215 -11.04 14.77 -47.01
CA GLY A 215 -11.59 13.89 -48.03
C GLY A 215 -13.07 14.19 -48.17
N ASP A 216 -13.43 14.81 -49.29
CA ASP A 216 -14.80 14.87 -49.78
C ASP A 216 -15.29 13.45 -50.04
N TRP A 217 -16.19 12.96 -49.19
CA TRP A 217 -16.98 11.78 -49.50
C TRP A 217 -18.06 12.19 -50.51
N THR A 218 -17.77 12.00 -51.80
CA THR A 218 -18.79 11.88 -52.85
C THR A 218 -19.00 10.42 -53.19
#